data_AF-A0A970UDA4-F1
#
_entry.id   AF-A0A970UDA4-F1
#
_cell.length_a   1.000
_cell.length_b   1.000
_cell.length_c   1.000
_cell.angle_alpha   90.00
_cell.angle_beta   90.00
_cell.angle_gamma   90.00
#
_symmetry.space_group_name_H-M   'P 1'
#
loop_
_entity.id
_entity.type
_entity.pdbx_description
1 polymer ?
#
loop_
_entity_poly.entity_id
_entity_poly.type
_entity_poly.pdbx_seq_one_letter_code
_entity_poly.pdbx_strand_id
1 'polypeptide(L)'
;MSKVRVRKETGKLYLDFMYAGHRCREQTILTDTPANRKQVEALLSKVQAKILLGELDYAEFFPGSLNLTKIQKNQTAQTSASNDVSMTCEQKITPLFAEFADQWFLEVKIEWRSSHTRNVESIV
;
A
#
# COMPACT_ATOMS: atom_id res chain seq x y z
N MET A 1 -3.32 -10.83 8.59
CA MET A 1 -3.15 -11.71 9.77
C MET A 1 -1.67 -11.79 10.13
N SER A 2 -1.31 -11.28 11.30
CA SER A 2 0.04 -11.29 11.87
C SER A 2 0.37 -12.70 12.41
N LYS A 3 1.56 -13.25 12.12
CA LYS A 3 1.96 -14.57 12.65
C LYS A 3 3.47 -14.67 12.83
N VAL A 4 3.91 -15.38 13.87
CA VAL A 4 5.31 -15.81 14.04
C VAL A 4 5.51 -17.12 13.28
N ARG A 5 6.57 -17.19 12.47
CA ARG A 5 6.90 -18.35 11.64
C ARG A 5 8.37 -18.71 11.81
N VAL A 6 8.70 -19.95 11.44
CA VAL A 6 10.07 -20.47 11.48
C VAL A 6 10.59 -20.56 10.06
N ARG A 7 11.83 -20.12 9.83
CA ARG A 7 12.49 -20.28 8.54
C ARG A 7 13.15 -21.66 8.48
N LYS A 8 12.64 -22.55 7.62
CA LYS A 8 13.10 -23.94 7.49
C LYS A 8 14.62 -24.06 7.24
N GLU A 9 15.18 -23.13 6.47
CA GLU A 9 16.62 -23.08 6.12
C GLU A 9 17.54 -22.82 7.33
N THR A 10 17.09 -22.03 8.32
CA THR A 10 17.97 -21.50 9.39
C THR A 10 17.49 -21.85 10.79
N GLY A 11 16.28 -22.42 10.93
CA GLY A 11 15.65 -22.70 12.22
C GLY A 11 15.33 -21.45 13.05
N LYS A 12 15.43 -20.26 12.46
CA LYS A 12 15.20 -18.98 13.14
C LYS A 12 13.76 -18.51 13.04
N LEU A 13 13.29 -17.83 14.08
CA LEU A 13 11.98 -17.22 14.13
C LEU A 13 11.96 -15.90 13.33
N TYR A 14 10.84 -15.62 12.68
CA TYR A 14 10.58 -14.34 12.04
C TYR A 14 9.13 -13.90 12.24
N LEU A 15 8.92 -12.60 12.26
CA LEU A 15 7.61 -11.97 12.36
C LEU A 15 7.08 -11.67 10.95
N ASP A 16 5.83 -11.99 10.70
CA ASP A 16 5.14 -11.75 9.43
C ASP A 16 3.85 -10.99 9.70
N PHE A 17 3.80 -9.72 9.32
CA PHE A 17 2.65 -8.84 9.53
C PHE A 17 2.49 -7.83 8.40
N MET A 18 1.37 -7.11 8.38
CA MET A 18 1.09 -6.05 7.39
C MET A 18 1.15 -4.70 8.09
N TYR A 19 1.81 -3.72 7.48
CA TYR A 19 1.89 -2.34 7.98
C TYR A 19 1.88 -1.37 6.80
N ALA A 20 1.06 -0.31 6.85
CA ALA A 20 0.92 0.69 5.79
C ALA A 20 0.71 0.10 4.37
N GLY A 21 -0.07 -0.99 4.25
CA GLY A 21 -0.30 -1.69 2.98
C GLY A 21 0.86 -2.58 2.50
N HIS A 22 1.99 -2.60 3.21
CA HIS A 22 3.16 -3.41 2.89
C HIS A 22 3.29 -4.63 3.82
N ARG A 23 3.70 -5.78 3.27
CA ARG A 23 4.00 -6.99 4.06
C ARG A 23 5.40 -6.92 4.64
N CYS A 24 5.49 -6.82 5.96
CA CYS A 24 6.75 -6.78 6.69
C CYS A 24 7.12 -8.16 7.21
N ARG A 25 8.31 -8.63 6.80
CA ARG A 25 8.89 -9.89 7.27
C ARG A 25 10.21 -9.59 7.98
N GLU A 26 10.16 -9.56 9.31
CA GLU A 26 11.31 -9.21 10.14
C GLU A 26 11.95 -10.46 10.73
N GLN A 27 13.23 -10.68 10.42
CA GLN A 27 13.98 -11.83 10.91
C GLN A 27 14.47 -11.59 12.33
N THR A 28 14.43 -12.62 13.16
CA THR A 28 15.07 -12.60 14.48
C THR A 28 16.27 -13.53 14.50
N ILE A 29 17.17 -13.30 15.46
CA ILE A 29 18.35 -14.15 15.67
C ILE A 29 17.97 -15.43 16.43
N LEU A 30 16.79 -15.43 17.09
CA LEU A 30 16.31 -16.47 17.99
C LEU A 30 15.96 -17.77 17.25
N THR A 31 16.42 -18.89 17.80
CA THR A 31 16.06 -20.24 17.37
C THR A 31 14.65 -20.61 17.82
N ASP A 32 14.01 -21.52 17.10
CA ASP A 32 12.69 -22.06 17.45
C ASP A 32 12.77 -22.89 18.74
N THR A 33 12.57 -22.21 19.87
CA THR A 33 12.34 -22.82 21.18
C THR A 33 11.04 -22.26 21.74
N PRO A 34 10.29 -23.00 22.59
CA PRO A 34 9.01 -22.53 23.12
C PRO A 34 9.14 -21.22 23.92
N ALA A 35 10.26 -21.03 24.64
CA ALA A 35 10.54 -19.80 25.35
C ALA A 35 10.76 -18.62 24.39
N ASN A 36 11.59 -18.79 23.36
CA ASN A 36 11.85 -17.74 22.37
C ASN A 36 10.61 -17.42 21.55
N ARG A 37 9.82 -18.44 21.19
CA ARG A 37 8.56 -18.26 20.48
C ARG A 37 7.60 -17.38 21.27
N LYS A 38 7.44 -17.64 22.58
CA LYS A 38 6.58 -16.82 23.44
C LYS A 38 7.06 -15.36 23.52
N GLN A 39 8.38 -15.12 23.54
CA GLN A 39 8.94 -13.76 23.51
C GLN A 39 8.64 -13.05 22.19
N VAL A 40 8.83 -13.72 21.06
CA VAL A 40 8.56 -13.15 19.73
C VAL A 40 7.05 -12.93 19.51
N GLU A 41 6.19 -13.82 20.01
CA GLU A 41 4.73 -13.65 20.00
C GLU A 41 4.28 -12.46 20.86
N ALA A 42 4.90 -12.25 22.02
CA ALA A 42 4.64 -11.07 22.84
C ALA A 42 5.07 -9.78 22.13
N LEU A 43 6.22 -9.78 21.45
CA LEU A 43 6.67 -8.66 20.62
C LEU A 43 5.69 -8.37 19.47
N LEU A 44 5.27 -9.41 18.75
CA LEU A 44 4.27 -9.31 17.67
C LEU A 44 2.98 -8.68 18.19
N SER A 45 2.52 -9.11 19.37
CA SER A 45 1.30 -8.60 20.00
C SER A 45 1.41 -7.11 20.34
N LYS A 46 2.56 -6.66 20.87
CA LYS A 46 2.82 -5.23 21.13
C LYS A 46 2.82 -4.40 19.85
N VAL A 47 3.49 -4.88 18.80
CA VAL A 47 3.52 -4.22 17.50
C VAL A 47 2.09 -4.11 16.93
N GLN A 48 1.31 -5.20 16.98
CA GLN A 48 -0.06 -5.19 16.49
C GLN A 48 -0.96 -4.21 17.26
N ALA A 49 -0.82 -4.13 18.58
CA ALA A 49 -1.56 -3.15 19.39
C ALA A 49 -1.22 -1.70 18.97
N LYS A 50 0.06 -1.39 18.76
CA LYS A 50 0.48 -0.06 18.27
C LYS A 50 0.00 0.24 16.85
N ILE A 51 -0.05 -0.76 15.96
CA ILE A 51 -0.63 -0.60 14.60
C ILE A 51 -2.11 -0.25 14.70
N LEU A 52 -2.86 -0.93 15.57
CA LEU A 52 -4.28 -0.65 15.78
C LEU A 52 -4.51 0.75 16.35
N LEU A 53 -3.61 1.23 17.21
CA LEU A 53 -3.66 2.59 17.76
C LEU A 53 -3.23 3.65 16.74
N GLY A 54 -2.53 3.27 15.67
CA GLY A 54 -1.99 4.19 14.66
C GLY A 54 -0.67 4.86 15.05
N GLU A 55 -0.06 4.45 16.17
CA GLU A 55 1.15 5.06 16.76
C GLU A 55 2.39 4.16 16.62
N LEU A 56 2.41 3.24 15.66
CA LEU A 56 3.57 2.39 15.46
C LEU A 56 4.72 3.18 14.81
N ASP A 57 5.73 3.52 15.61
CA ASP A 57 7.04 3.87 15.07
C ASP A 57 7.82 2.61 14.67
N TYR A 58 7.87 2.32 13.36
CA TYR A 58 8.58 1.15 12.85
C TYR A 58 10.10 1.20 13.10
N ALA A 59 10.69 2.40 13.09
CA ALA A 59 12.14 2.58 13.24
C ALA A 59 12.60 2.27 14.67
N GLU A 60 11.77 2.52 15.66
CA GLU A 60 12.05 2.17 17.06
C GLU A 60 12.10 0.66 17.29
N PHE A 61 11.17 -0.10 16.72
CA PHE A 61 11.10 -1.54 16.94
C PHE A 61 12.12 -2.32 16.09
N PHE A 62 12.38 -1.84 14.87
CA PHE A 62 13.24 -2.54 13.91
C PHE A 62 14.28 -1.57 13.30
N PRO A 63 15.27 -1.13 14.10
CA PRO A 63 16.32 -0.25 13.62
C PRO A 63 17.13 -0.94 12.52
N GLY A 64 17.26 -0.28 11.37
CA GLY A 64 18.03 -0.79 10.22
C GLY A 64 17.32 -1.80 9.33
N SER A 65 16.00 -1.98 9.47
CA SER A 65 15.26 -2.84 8.55
C SER A 65 15.20 -2.25 7.13
N LEU A 66 15.47 -3.11 6.13
CA LEU A 66 15.29 -2.80 4.70
C LEU A 66 13.82 -2.49 4.33
N ASN A 67 12.87 -2.82 5.20
CA ASN A 67 11.46 -2.52 4.99
C ASN A 67 11.14 -1.04 5.27
N LEU A 68 12.00 -0.30 6.00
CA LEU A 68 11.80 1.13 6.27
C LEU A 68 11.68 1.95 4.98
N THR A 69 12.59 1.75 4.02
CA THR A 69 12.56 2.46 2.74
C THR A 69 11.27 2.16 1.95
N LYS A 70 10.76 0.93 2.06
CA LYS A 70 9.54 0.51 1.37
C LYS A 70 8.29 1.09 2.04
N ILE A 71 8.27 1.14 3.36
CA ILE A 71 7.19 1.75 4.13
C ILE A 71 7.14 3.25 3.84
N GLN A 72 8.29 3.94 3.85
CA GLN A 72 8.37 5.36 3.54
C GLN A 72 7.82 5.68 2.14
N LYS A 73 8.17 4.87 1.12
CA LYS A 73 7.62 5.02 -0.25
C LYS A 73 6.10 4.82 -0.31
N ASN A 74 5.56 3.86 0.42
CA ASN A 74 4.11 3.61 0.46
C ASN A 74 3.36 4.69 1.24
N GLN A 75 3.95 5.21 2.32
CA GLN A 75 3.40 6.34 3.06
C GLN A 75 3.38 7.60 2.19
N THR A 76 4.45 7.88 1.43
CA THR A 76 4.43 9.01 0.48
C THR A 76 3.33 8.84 -0.56
N ALA A 77 3.20 7.65 -1.15
CA ALA A 77 2.13 7.37 -2.12
C ALA A 77 0.71 7.48 -1.51
N GLN A 78 0.51 7.10 -0.24
CA GLN A 78 -0.77 7.25 0.45
C GLN A 78 -1.08 8.71 0.81
N THR A 79 -0.07 9.50 1.22
CA THR A 79 -0.25 10.95 1.43
C THR A 79 -0.49 11.71 0.12
N SER A 80 0.07 11.25 -0.99
CA SER A 80 -0.20 11.81 -2.33
C SER A 80 -1.63 11.56 -2.83
N ALA A 81 -2.37 10.62 -2.22
CA ALA A 81 -3.81 10.44 -2.50
C ALA A 81 -4.70 11.39 -1.66
N SER A 82 -4.13 12.03 -0.63
CA SER A 82 -4.87 12.90 0.30
C SER A 82 -4.46 14.37 0.23
N ASN A 83 -3.35 14.69 -0.44
CA ASN A 83 -2.85 16.05 -0.57
C ASN A 83 -2.69 16.43 -2.05
N ASP A 84 -3.64 17.23 -2.49
CA ASP A 84 -3.62 18.00 -3.72
C ASP A 84 -2.38 18.93 -3.78
N VAL A 85 -1.95 19.21 -5.02
CA VAL A 85 -0.99 20.24 -5.46
C VAL A 85 0.52 20.00 -5.25
N SER A 86 1.18 19.73 -6.39
CA SER A 86 2.51 20.18 -6.85
C SER A 86 3.60 19.14 -7.13
N MET A 87 3.74 18.86 -8.44
CA MET A 87 4.99 18.95 -9.22
C MET A 87 6.17 18.05 -8.85
N THR A 88 6.39 17.00 -9.65
CA THR A 88 7.39 16.93 -10.75
C THR A 88 7.82 15.48 -10.94
N CYS A 89 7.21 14.79 -11.89
CA CYS A 89 7.78 13.64 -12.57
C CYS A 89 6.97 13.44 -13.84
N GLU A 90 7.59 12.91 -14.88
CA GLU A 90 7.00 12.60 -16.19
C GLU A 90 5.90 11.53 -16.04
N GLN A 91 4.80 11.90 -15.41
CA GLN A 91 3.58 11.13 -15.34
C GLN A 91 2.86 11.41 -16.64
N LYS A 92 2.58 10.37 -17.42
CA LYS A 92 1.61 10.45 -18.50
C LYS A 92 0.34 11.04 -17.88
N ILE A 93 0.08 12.32 -18.16
CA ILE A 93 -1.09 13.05 -17.69
C ILE A 93 -2.27 12.30 -18.30
N THR A 94 -2.85 11.41 -17.51
CA THR A 94 -4.07 10.72 -17.92
C THR A 94 -5.17 11.68 -17.49
N PRO A 95 -5.90 12.30 -18.42
CA PRO A 95 -6.99 13.19 -18.06
C PRO A 95 -8.00 12.46 -17.18
N LEU A 96 -8.74 13.22 -16.38
CA LEU A 96 -9.87 12.67 -15.63
C LEU A 96 -10.83 11.99 -16.62
N PHE A 97 -11.52 10.94 -16.18
CA PHE A 97 -12.47 10.24 -17.03
C PHE A 97 -13.52 11.18 -17.66
N ALA A 98 -13.96 12.21 -16.91
CA ALA A 98 -14.91 13.21 -17.42
C ALA A 98 -14.33 13.99 -18.62
N GLU A 99 -13.14 14.57 -18.46
CA GLU A 99 -12.44 15.32 -19.52
C GLU A 99 -12.20 14.44 -20.76
N PHE A 100 -11.83 13.18 -20.55
CA PHE A 100 -11.64 12.22 -21.63
C PHE A 100 -12.95 11.87 -22.34
N ALA A 101 -14.03 11.67 -21.59
CA ALA A 101 -15.34 11.34 -22.15
C ALA A 101 -15.86 12.47 -23.04
N ASP A 102 -15.68 13.72 -22.61
CA ASP A 102 -16.05 14.90 -23.39
C ASP A 102 -15.24 15.00 -24.68
N GLN A 103 -13.91 14.82 -24.59
CA GLN A 103 -13.05 14.83 -25.76
C GLN A 103 -13.40 13.71 -26.75
N TRP A 104 -13.56 12.48 -26.27
CA TRP A 104 -13.95 11.34 -27.10
C TRP A 104 -15.31 11.56 -27.76
N PHE A 105 -16.28 12.10 -27.02
CA PHE A 105 -17.60 12.39 -27.55
C PHE A 105 -17.54 13.41 -28.70
N LEU A 106 -16.73 14.46 -28.58
CA LEU A 106 -16.52 15.44 -29.65
C LEU A 106 -15.86 14.83 -30.90
N GLU A 107 -14.86 13.98 -30.71
CA GLU A 107 -14.14 13.30 -31.81
C GLU A 107 -15.02 12.30 -32.56
N VAL A 108 -15.94 11.60 -31.87
CA VAL A 108 -16.79 10.59 -32.51
C VAL A 108 -18.12 11.17 -33.03
N LYS A 109 -18.59 12.29 -32.45
CA LYS A 109 -19.85 12.95 -32.85
C LYS A 109 -19.90 13.34 -34.33
N ILE A 110 -18.76 13.60 -34.97
CA ILE A 110 -18.69 13.91 -36.41
C ILE A 110 -19.09 12.74 -37.31
N GLU A 111 -18.97 11.49 -36.84
CA GLU A 111 -19.35 10.29 -37.61
C GLU A 111 -20.84 9.98 -37.48
N TRP A 112 -21.51 10.54 -36.47
CA TRP A 112 -22.87 10.16 -36.11
C TRP A 112 -23.93 11.06 -36.75
N ARG A 113 -25.05 10.42 -37.12
CA ARG A 113 -26.27 11.16 -37.47
C ARG A 113 -26.87 11.77 -36.20
N SER A 114 -27.54 12.92 -36.34
CA SER A 114 -28.13 13.69 -35.25
C SER A 114 -29.09 12.93 -34.34
N SER A 115 -29.75 11.86 -34.84
CA SER A 115 -30.57 10.96 -34.02
C SER A 115 -29.73 10.07 -33.08
N HIS A 116 -28.58 9.58 -33.53
CA HIS A 116 -27.69 8.74 -32.73
C HIS A 116 -26.94 9.58 -31.69
N THR A 117 -26.49 10.77 -32.07
CA THR A 117 -25.89 11.74 -31.15
C THR A 117 -26.82 12.05 -29.96
N ARG A 118 -28.12 12.31 -30.23
CA ARG A 118 -29.11 12.59 -29.18
C ARG A 118 -29.32 11.41 -28.24
N ASN A 119 -29.25 10.17 -28.75
CA ASN A 119 -29.38 8.99 -27.91
C ASN A 119 -28.17 8.82 -26.99
N VAL A 120 -26.96 9.03 -27.51
CA VAL A 120 -25.74 8.95 -26.71
C VAL A 120 -25.66 10.07 -25.67
N GLU A 121 -26.07 11.30 -26.01
CA GLU A 121 -26.19 12.42 -25.05
C GLU A 121 -27.19 12.15 -23.91
N SER A 122 -28.13 11.22 -24.10
CA SER A 122 -29.10 10.86 -23.05
C SER A 122 -28.64 9.75 -22.09
N ILE A 123 -27.49 9.12 -22.37
CA ILE A 123 -26.95 7.98 -21.60
C ILE A 123 -25.87 8.44 -20.62
N VAL A 124 -25.14 9.51 -20.96
CA VAL A 124 -24.11 10.15 -20.12
C VAL A 124 -24.77 11.13 -19.15
#